data_AF-A0A521Z5D7-F1
#
_entry.id   AF-A0A521Z5D7-F1
#
_cell.length_a   1.000
_cell.length_b   1.000
_cell.length_c   1.000
_cell.angle_alpha   90.00
_cell.angle_beta   90.00
_cell.angle_gamma   90.00
#
_symmetry.space_group_name_H-M   'P 1'
#
loop_
_entity.id
_entity.type
_entity.pdbx_description
1 polymer ?
#
loop_
_entity_poly.entity_id
_entity_poly.type
_entity_poly.pdbx_seq_one_letter_code
_entity_poly.pdbx_strand_id
1 'polypeptide(L)'
;MPDLVAYALDWLNLLLRWAHVAAVIVWLGAAFYLLCLEKQPRGRPWIMWPSYVAWLTGFALLVAMYYVDADLYLVDPQVMALPKWSAIVASLALLVAGLGIYEAACRLIKNEPGLSALLLALLAVTAWGLTLVFSGRGAFIHFGALLGTVMAGNVAHIQVPVARRAALALKEGRAPDPVEAARARQRSLHNGYLTLPAVFAMISNHHASVLGDRWAWLALIALAAAGLLVHAGVFTRGRTRAWMWIGAAIAVAVPAAVIAPRKASDERKAEFSEVKRIIDARCVACHAQRPSYPGIAEAPKGVKLDTAERIRAQARQIHQQSVRTNVMPPGNLTRLSAEERALLDRWFRAGAGSD
;
A
#
# COMPACT_ATOMS: atom_id res chain seq x y z
N MET A 1 -29.17 9.60 18.22
CA MET A 1 -28.38 8.39 18.53
C MET A 1 -27.51 7.89 17.37
N PRO A 2 -27.93 7.93 16.09
CA PRO A 2 -27.08 7.54 14.96
C PRO A 2 -25.75 8.32 14.89
N ASP A 3 -25.79 9.61 15.20
CA ASP A 3 -24.60 10.48 15.16
C ASP A 3 -23.55 10.12 16.21
N LEU A 4 -23.97 9.64 17.38
CA LEU A 4 -23.06 9.19 18.43
C LEU A 4 -22.37 7.88 18.03
N VAL A 5 -23.09 6.97 17.35
CA VAL A 5 -22.53 5.72 16.82
C VAL A 5 -21.52 6.02 15.71
N ALA A 6 -21.86 6.89 14.77
CA ALA A 6 -20.96 7.32 13.70
C ALA A 6 -19.68 7.96 14.27
N TYR A 7 -19.83 8.89 15.22
CA TYR A 7 -18.71 9.51 15.91
C TYR A 7 -17.82 8.50 16.66
N ALA A 8 -18.42 7.54 17.37
CA ALA A 8 -17.68 6.49 18.06
C ALA A 8 -16.91 5.59 17.09
N LEU A 9 -17.49 5.26 15.93
CA LEU A 9 -16.83 4.47 14.89
C LEU A 9 -15.65 5.22 14.27
N ASP A 10 -15.76 6.53 14.08
CA ASP A 10 -14.66 7.37 13.58
C ASP A 10 -13.49 7.39 14.56
N TRP A 11 -13.76 7.57 15.86
CA TRP A 11 -12.74 7.49 16.89
C TRP A 11 -12.11 6.11 16.99
N LEU A 12 -12.91 5.05 16.89
CA LEU A 12 -12.39 3.68 16.86
C LEU A 12 -11.46 3.45 15.67
N ASN A 13 -11.83 3.95 14.49
CA ASN A 13 -11.00 3.89 13.29
C ASN A 13 -9.66 4.62 13.49
N LEU A 14 -9.71 5.82 14.06
CA LEU A 14 -8.53 6.62 14.37
C LEU A 14 -7.62 5.89 15.37
N LEU A 15 -8.17 5.40 16.48
CA LEU A 15 -7.44 4.67 17.51
C LEU A 15 -6.79 3.40 16.95
N LEU A 16 -7.49 2.66 16.09
CA LEU A 16 -6.95 1.46 15.46
C LEU A 16 -5.77 1.78 14.53
N ARG A 17 -5.85 2.88 13.75
CA ARG A 17 -4.72 3.35 12.93
C ARG A 17 -3.53 3.75 13.77
N TRP A 18 -3.75 4.49 14.85
CA TRP A 18 -2.69 4.90 15.77
C TRP A 18 -2.05 3.72 16.49
N ALA A 19 -2.85 2.78 16.97
CA ALA A 19 -2.37 1.54 17.58
C ALA A 19 -1.50 0.74 16.60
N HIS A 20 -1.92 0.64 15.34
CA HIS A 20 -1.13 0.00 14.30
C HIS A 20 0.21 0.69 14.06
N VAL A 21 0.21 2.01 13.85
CA VAL A 21 1.44 2.79 13.63
C VAL A 21 2.38 2.67 14.83
N ALA A 22 1.86 2.77 16.06
CA ALA A 22 2.65 2.59 17.27
C ALA A 22 3.27 1.19 17.34
N ALA A 23 2.49 0.13 17.08
CA ALA A 23 2.97 -1.24 17.08
C ALA A 23 4.05 -1.48 16.02
N VAL A 24 3.90 -0.89 14.83
CA VAL A 24 4.91 -0.94 13.76
C VAL A 24 6.19 -0.23 14.21
N ILE A 25 6.11 0.99 14.76
CA ILE A 25 7.28 1.73 15.24
C ILE A 25 8.04 0.93 16.32
N VAL A 26 7.32 0.37 17.29
CA VAL A 26 7.91 -0.44 18.36
C VAL A 26 8.54 -1.72 17.77
N TRP A 27 7.88 -2.37 16.82
CA TRP A 27 8.41 -3.56 16.16
C TRP A 27 9.69 -3.26 15.37
N LEU A 28 9.66 -2.23 14.53
CA LEU A 28 10.82 -1.85 13.73
C LEU A 28 11.97 -1.39 14.63
N GLY A 29 11.69 -0.56 15.64
CA GLY A 29 12.68 -0.14 16.62
C GLY A 29 13.31 -1.31 17.36
N ALA A 30 12.52 -2.30 17.80
CA ALA A 30 13.03 -3.52 18.42
C ALA A 30 13.87 -4.36 17.45
N ALA A 31 13.46 -4.49 16.19
CA ALA A 31 14.21 -5.22 15.17
C ALA A 31 15.57 -4.55 14.87
N PHE A 32 15.61 -3.23 14.73
CA PHE A 32 16.85 -2.48 14.53
C PHE A 32 17.78 -2.55 15.74
N TYR A 33 17.23 -2.39 16.95
CA TYR A 33 17.99 -2.52 18.20
C TYR A 33 18.70 -3.89 18.30
N LEU A 34 18.03 -4.97 17.89
CA LEU A 34 18.58 -6.32 17.89
C LEU A 34 19.61 -6.57 16.77
N LEU A 35 19.50 -5.89 15.63
CA LEU A 35 20.49 -5.97 14.55
C LEU A 35 21.79 -5.22 14.90
N CYS A 36 21.69 -4.10 15.62
CA CYS A 36 22.82 -3.28 16.03
C CYS A 36 23.61 -3.87 17.22
N LEU A 37 22.95 -4.63 18.09
CA LEU A 37 23.65 -5.38 19.14
C LEU A 37 24.17 -6.70 18.56
N GLU A 38 25.46 -6.77 18.27
CA GLU A 38 26.16 -8.02 17.87
C GLU A 38 25.98 -9.17 18.88
N LYS A 39 25.51 -8.85 20.09
CA LYS A 39 25.08 -9.81 21.10
C LYS A 39 23.56 -9.88 21.12
N GLN A 40 23.01 -10.93 20.51
CA GLN A 40 21.60 -11.29 20.64
C GLN A 40 21.27 -11.43 22.14
N PRO A 41 20.24 -10.75 22.68
CA PRO A 41 19.94 -10.85 24.10
C PRO A 41 19.65 -12.31 24.44
N ARG A 42 20.37 -12.83 25.44
CA ARG A 42 20.22 -14.19 25.95
C ARG A 42 18.76 -14.46 26.34
N GLY A 43 18.03 -15.14 25.45
CA GLY A 43 16.83 -15.88 25.78
C GLY A 43 15.57 -15.10 26.17
N ARG A 44 15.31 -13.91 25.62
CA ARG A 44 14.03 -13.18 25.87
C ARG A 44 13.13 -13.09 24.64
N PRO A 45 12.29 -14.11 24.36
CA PRO A 45 11.32 -14.07 23.26
C PRO A 45 10.23 -12.99 23.42
N TRP A 46 10.12 -12.37 24.59
CA TRP A 46 9.14 -11.31 24.89
C TRP A 46 9.38 -10.02 24.08
N ILE A 47 10.53 -9.80 23.45
CA ILE A 47 10.77 -8.59 22.62
C ILE A 47 10.02 -8.63 21.28
N MET A 48 9.52 -9.79 20.84
CA MET A 48 8.95 -9.95 19.50
C MET A 48 7.42 -9.78 19.42
N TRP A 49 6.72 -9.60 20.55
CA TRP A 49 5.27 -9.39 20.57
C TRP A 49 4.75 -8.19 19.75
N PRO A 50 5.51 -7.08 19.59
CA PRO A 50 5.06 -5.95 18.78
C PRO A 50 4.77 -6.33 17.32
N SER A 51 5.45 -7.36 16.79
CA SER A 51 5.18 -7.88 15.44
C SER A 51 3.76 -8.46 15.30
N TYR A 52 3.28 -9.18 16.32
CA TYR A 52 1.94 -9.77 16.32
C TYR A 52 0.87 -8.69 16.43
N VAL A 53 1.10 -7.69 17.29
CA VAL A 53 0.17 -6.56 17.43
C VAL A 53 0.13 -5.73 16.16
N ALA A 54 1.28 -5.44 15.54
CA ALA A 54 1.35 -4.74 14.26
C ALA A 54 0.57 -5.51 13.17
N TRP A 55 0.76 -6.82 13.05
CA TRP A 55 0.03 -7.61 12.07
C TRP A 55 -1.48 -7.68 12.37
N LEU A 56 -1.88 -7.95 13.61
CA LEU A 56 -3.30 -8.04 14.00
C LEU A 56 -4.05 -6.72 13.78
N THR A 57 -3.45 -5.60 14.21
CA THR A 57 -4.03 -4.27 14.00
C THR A 57 -4.04 -3.89 12.52
N GLY A 58 -3.01 -4.27 11.76
CA GLY A 58 -2.94 -4.03 10.31
C GLY A 58 -3.99 -4.84 9.55
N PHE A 59 -4.19 -6.11 9.92
CA PHE A 59 -5.24 -6.95 9.37
C PHE A 59 -6.64 -6.44 9.74
N ALA A 60 -6.83 -5.99 10.99
CA ALA A 60 -8.09 -5.36 11.39
C ALA A 60 -8.38 -4.09 10.57
N LEU A 61 -7.36 -3.26 10.26
CA LEU A 61 -7.51 -2.11 9.36
C LEU A 61 -7.82 -2.53 7.92
N LEU A 62 -7.19 -3.59 7.42
CA LEU A 62 -7.48 -4.15 6.11
C LEU A 62 -8.95 -4.57 6.02
N VAL A 63 -9.45 -5.30 7.02
CA VAL A 63 -10.87 -5.69 7.10
C VAL A 63 -11.77 -4.46 7.16
N ALA A 64 -11.51 -3.56 8.11
CA ALA A 64 -12.35 -2.39 8.36
C ALA A 64 -12.43 -1.45 7.15
N MET A 65 -11.34 -1.28 6.39
CA MET A 65 -11.29 -0.30 5.30
C MET A 65 -11.46 -0.91 3.91
N TYR A 66 -10.93 -2.11 3.67
CA TYR A 66 -10.92 -2.70 2.33
C TYR A 66 -11.90 -3.85 2.16
N TYR A 67 -12.42 -4.44 3.26
CA TYR A 67 -13.45 -5.50 3.15
C TYR A 67 -14.84 -4.97 3.47
N VAL A 68 -15.00 -4.10 4.47
CA VAL A 68 -16.31 -3.48 4.76
C VAL A 68 -16.74 -2.59 3.61
N ASP A 69 -15.85 -1.73 3.10
CA ASP A 69 -16.13 -0.79 2.00
C ASP A 69 -15.38 -1.19 0.70
N ALA A 70 -15.39 -2.49 0.39
CA ALA A 70 -14.66 -3.04 -0.76
C ALA A 70 -15.02 -2.38 -2.10
N ASP A 71 -16.27 -1.99 -2.30
CA ASP A 71 -16.72 -1.34 -3.53
C ASP A 71 -16.11 0.07 -3.71
N LEU A 72 -15.71 0.73 -2.61
CA LEU A 72 -15.09 2.06 -2.63
C LEU A 72 -13.56 2.00 -2.71
N TYR A 73 -12.95 1.01 -2.06
CA TYR A 73 -11.49 0.98 -1.86
C TYR A 73 -10.77 -0.18 -2.53
N LEU A 74 -11.41 -1.34 -2.71
CA LEU A 74 -10.76 -2.55 -3.20
C LEU A 74 -11.07 -2.84 -4.68
N VAL A 75 -12.32 -2.72 -5.09
CA VAL A 75 -12.80 -3.06 -6.43
C VAL A 75 -12.78 -1.83 -7.33
N ASP A 76 -12.30 -2.01 -8.56
CA ASP A 76 -12.47 -1.04 -9.65
C ASP A 76 -13.03 -1.80 -10.86
N PRO A 77 -14.29 -1.54 -11.25
CA PRO A 77 -14.93 -2.23 -12.37
C PRO A 77 -14.23 -2.03 -13.73
N GLN A 78 -13.39 -1.01 -13.89
CA GLN A 78 -12.60 -0.83 -15.11
C GLN A 78 -11.35 -1.69 -15.15
N VAL A 79 -10.85 -2.10 -13.98
CA VAL A 79 -9.75 -3.07 -13.87
C VAL A 79 -10.31 -4.47 -14.00
N MET A 80 -11.19 -4.85 -13.07
CA MET A 80 -11.88 -6.13 -13.08
C MET A 80 -13.20 -6.01 -12.32
N ALA A 81 -14.31 -6.27 -13.00
CA ALA A 81 -15.63 -6.30 -12.39
C ALA A 81 -15.79 -7.55 -11.51
N LEU A 82 -15.41 -7.43 -10.23
CA LEU A 82 -15.52 -8.49 -9.23
C LEU A 82 -16.64 -8.19 -8.24
N PRO A 83 -17.48 -9.19 -7.88
CA PRO A 83 -18.32 -9.05 -6.71
C PRO A 83 -17.46 -8.93 -5.43
N LYS A 84 -17.95 -8.17 -4.46
CA LYS A 84 -17.27 -7.91 -3.17
C LYS A 84 -16.67 -9.16 -2.52
N TRP A 85 -17.41 -10.27 -2.46
CA TRP A 85 -16.95 -11.49 -1.81
C TRP A 85 -15.74 -12.12 -2.53
N SER A 86 -15.70 -12.08 -3.87
CA SER A 86 -14.60 -12.68 -4.63
C SER A 86 -13.32 -11.84 -4.49
N ALA A 87 -13.45 -10.51 -4.39
CA ALA A 87 -12.33 -9.63 -4.10
C ALA A 87 -11.73 -9.92 -2.70
N ILE A 88 -12.57 -10.14 -1.69
CA ILE A 88 -12.14 -10.51 -0.34
C ILE A 88 -11.46 -11.88 -0.34
N VAL A 89 -12.04 -12.88 -1.01
CA VAL A 89 -11.43 -14.22 -1.13
C VAL A 89 -10.07 -14.14 -1.85
N ALA A 90 -9.98 -13.39 -2.94
CA ALA A 90 -8.71 -13.18 -3.65
C ALA A 90 -7.65 -12.52 -2.76
N SER A 91 -8.06 -11.55 -1.93
CA SER A 91 -7.20 -10.90 -0.95
C SER A 91 -6.68 -11.88 0.11
N LEU A 92 -7.56 -12.68 0.72
CA LEU A 92 -7.17 -13.68 1.72
C LEU A 92 -6.29 -14.78 1.10
N ALA A 93 -6.64 -15.23 -0.10
CA ALA A 93 -5.86 -16.20 -0.86
C ALA A 93 -4.45 -15.67 -1.16
N LEU A 94 -4.31 -14.40 -1.54
CA LEU A 94 -3.00 -13.76 -1.72
C LEU A 94 -2.14 -13.83 -0.46
N LEU A 95 -2.69 -13.49 0.71
CA LEU A 95 -1.93 -13.48 1.95
C LEU A 95 -1.49 -14.89 2.36
N VAL A 96 -2.39 -15.88 2.26
CA VAL A 96 -2.10 -17.27 2.63
C VAL A 96 -1.16 -17.94 1.61
N ALA A 97 -1.49 -17.85 0.32
CA ALA A 97 -0.68 -18.44 -0.74
C ALA A 97 0.70 -17.77 -0.83
N GLY A 98 0.77 -16.44 -0.68
CA GLY A 98 2.04 -15.72 -0.69
C GLY A 98 2.97 -16.14 0.45
N LEU A 99 2.44 -16.34 1.66
CA LEU A 99 3.21 -16.90 2.78
C LEU A 99 3.70 -18.34 2.47
N GLY A 100 2.83 -19.18 1.91
CA GLY A 100 3.17 -20.56 1.54
C GLY A 100 4.24 -20.65 0.43
N ILE A 101 4.08 -19.88 -0.65
CA ILE A 101 5.02 -19.79 -1.77
C ILE A 101 6.37 -19.27 -1.27
N TYR A 102 6.37 -18.22 -0.44
CA TYR A 102 7.59 -17.70 0.16
C TYR A 102 8.33 -18.75 1.00
N GLU A 103 7.59 -19.48 1.86
CA GLU A 103 8.20 -20.53 2.68
C GLU A 103 8.73 -21.70 1.83
N ALA A 104 8.00 -22.09 0.79
CA ALA A 104 8.46 -23.10 -0.17
C ALA A 104 9.74 -22.64 -0.89
N ALA A 105 9.79 -21.40 -1.38
CA ALA A 105 10.97 -20.84 -2.05
C ALA A 105 12.21 -20.89 -1.15
N CYS A 106 12.09 -20.47 0.12
CA CYS A 106 13.19 -20.52 1.08
C CYS A 106 13.60 -21.94 1.49
N ARG A 107 12.70 -22.93 1.37
CA ARG A 107 13.05 -24.34 1.61
C ARG A 107 13.75 -24.97 0.42
N LEU A 108 13.29 -24.68 -0.80
CA LEU A 108 13.77 -25.30 -2.04
C LEU A 108 15.08 -24.68 -2.53
N ILE A 109 15.24 -23.36 -2.41
CA ILE A 109 16.41 -22.65 -2.92
C ILE A 109 17.39 -22.37 -1.77
N LYS A 110 18.54 -23.04 -1.81
CA LYS A 110 19.58 -22.92 -0.76
C LYS A 110 20.62 -21.83 -1.04
N ASN A 111 20.78 -21.41 -2.30
CA ASN A 111 21.71 -20.36 -2.66
C ASN A 111 21.04 -18.98 -2.52
N GLU A 112 21.65 -18.11 -1.71
CA GLU A 112 21.12 -16.77 -1.43
C GLU A 112 20.88 -15.90 -2.68
N PRO A 113 21.76 -15.89 -3.71
CA PRO A 113 21.52 -15.08 -4.91
C PRO A 113 20.31 -15.58 -5.72
N GLY A 114 20.16 -16.90 -5.87
CA GLY A 114 19.04 -17.50 -6.58
C GLY A 114 17.73 -17.28 -5.84
N LEU A 115 17.74 -17.41 -4.51
CA LEU A 115 16.57 -17.13 -3.68
C LEU A 115 16.17 -15.66 -3.80
N SER A 116 17.13 -14.73 -3.72
CA SER A 116 16.88 -13.29 -3.84
C SER A 116 16.30 -12.93 -5.20
N ALA A 117 16.84 -13.49 -6.30
CA ALA A 117 16.33 -13.27 -7.64
C ALA A 117 14.90 -13.82 -7.82
N LEU A 118 14.63 -15.02 -7.30
CA LEU A 118 13.30 -15.62 -7.33
C LEU A 118 12.29 -14.79 -6.53
N LEU A 119 12.63 -14.38 -5.31
CA LEU A 119 11.75 -13.57 -4.47
C LEU A 119 11.46 -12.21 -5.11
N LEU A 120 12.45 -11.57 -5.74
CA LEU A 120 12.25 -10.33 -6.49
C LEU A 120 11.30 -10.54 -7.68
N ALA A 121 11.47 -11.62 -8.43
CA ALA A 121 10.57 -11.96 -9.54
C ALA A 121 9.14 -12.21 -9.06
N LEU A 122 8.97 -12.95 -7.96
CA LEU A 122 7.65 -13.20 -7.35
C LEU A 122 6.99 -11.91 -6.87
N LEU A 123 7.74 -11.00 -6.26
CA LEU A 123 7.23 -9.68 -5.88
C LEU A 123 6.82 -8.85 -7.10
N ALA A 124 7.60 -8.90 -8.18
CA ALA A 124 7.26 -8.20 -9.42
C ALA A 124 5.98 -8.74 -10.07
N VAL A 125 5.86 -10.07 -10.17
CA VAL A 125 4.65 -10.73 -10.68
C VAL A 125 3.44 -10.42 -9.79
N THR A 126 3.63 -10.40 -8.47
CA THR A 126 2.56 -10.05 -7.53
C THR A 126 2.11 -8.60 -7.69
N ALA A 127 3.06 -7.65 -7.75
CA ALA A 127 2.74 -6.24 -7.96
C ALA A 127 1.96 -6.03 -9.26
N TRP A 128 2.40 -6.66 -10.36
CA TRP A 128 1.69 -6.63 -11.64
C TRP A 128 0.30 -7.26 -11.55
N GLY A 129 0.19 -8.49 -11.04
CA GLY A 129 -1.08 -9.21 -10.90
C GLY A 129 -2.10 -8.45 -10.05
N LEU A 130 -1.67 -7.80 -8.98
CA LEU A 130 -2.58 -6.99 -8.14
C LEU A 130 -3.16 -5.79 -8.90
N THR A 131 -2.41 -5.17 -9.81
CA THR A 131 -2.92 -4.08 -10.66
C THR A 131 -3.87 -4.54 -11.75
N LEU A 132 -3.96 -5.85 -12.02
CA LEU A 132 -4.93 -6.43 -12.94
C LEU A 132 -6.24 -6.85 -12.25
N VAL A 133 -6.24 -6.96 -10.92
CA VAL A 133 -7.36 -7.52 -10.15
C VAL A 133 -8.02 -6.47 -9.26
N PHE A 134 -7.23 -5.62 -8.60
CA PHE A 134 -7.72 -4.63 -7.64
C PHE A 134 -7.57 -3.21 -8.16
N SER A 135 -8.31 -2.29 -7.54
CA SER A 135 -8.07 -0.86 -7.70
C SER A 135 -6.60 -0.51 -7.40
N GLY A 136 -6.07 0.58 -7.94
CA GLY A 136 -4.68 0.98 -7.66
C GLY A 136 -4.39 1.13 -6.15
N ARG A 137 -5.36 1.62 -5.37
CA ARG A 137 -5.27 1.68 -3.90
C ARG A 137 -5.24 0.28 -3.28
N GLY A 138 -6.16 -0.58 -3.72
CA GLY A 138 -6.23 -1.97 -3.32
C GLY A 138 -4.91 -2.68 -3.57
N ALA A 139 -4.34 -2.54 -4.77
CA ALA A 139 -3.09 -3.17 -5.15
C ALA A 139 -1.92 -2.80 -4.21
N PHE A 140 -1.73 -1.51 -3.91
CA PHE A 140 -0.67 -1.05 -3.00
C PHE A 140 -0.84 -1.58 -1.57
N ILE A 141 -2.05 -1.47 -1.01
CA ILE A 141 -2.30 -1.96 0.35
C ILE A 141 -2.18 -3.48 0.43
N HIS A 142 -2.62 -4.23 -0.57
CA HIS A 142 -2.51 -5.68 -0.59
C HIS A 142 -1.07 -6.15 -0.78
N PHE A 143 -0.28 -5.42 -1.58
CA PHE A 143 1.15 -5.66 -1.69
C PHE A 143 1.84 -5.46 -0.34
N GLY A 144 1.59 -4.33 0.33
CA GLY A 144 2.11 -4.06 1.68
C GLY A 144 1.62 -5.08 2.73
N ALA A 145 0.36 -5.49 2.67
CA ALA A 145 -0.22 -6.49 3.56
C ALA A 145 0.40 -7.88 3.38
N LEU A 146 0.72 -8.28 2.13
CA LEU A 146 1.46 -9.50 1.86
C LEU A 146 2.86 -9.45 2.48
N LEU A 147 3.59 -8.35 2.27
CA LEU A 147 4.92 -8.17 2.85
C LEU A 147 4.88 -8.24 4.38
N GLY A 148 3.96 -7.51 5.01
CA GLY A 148 3.73 -7.54 6.45
C GLY A 148 3.35 -8.94 6.97
N THR A 149 2.57 -9.69 6.21
CA THR A 149 2.19 -11.08 6.53
C THR A 149 3.37 -12.03 6.47
N VAL A 150 4.21 -11.93 5.44
CA VAL A 150 5.47 -12.68 5.35
C VAL A 150 6.39 -12.35 6.53
N MET A 151 6.52 -11.06 6.86
CA MET A 151 7.37 -10.59 7.96
C MET A 151 6.88 -11.11 9.33
N ALA A 152 5.57 -11.05 9.57
CA ALA A 152 4.96 -11.59 10.79
C ALA A 152 5.08 -13.12 10.85
N GLY A 153 4.88 -13.82 9.72
CA GLY A 153 5.06 -15.26 9.59
C GLY A 153 6.50 -15.70 9.88
N ASN A 154 7.49 -14.94 9.42
CA ASN A 154 8.91 -15.16 9.75
C ASN A 154 9.15 -15.10 11.26
N VAL A 155 8.54 -14.14 11.94
CA VAL A 155 8.66 -14.00 13.40
C VAL A 155 7.96 -15.16 14.11
N ALA A 156 6.71 -15.45 13.73
CA ALA A 156 5.85 -16.45 14.34
C ALA A 156 6.39 -17.88 14.22
N HIS A 157 6.77 -18.28 13.00
CA HIS A 157 7.06 -19.68 12.67
C HIS A 157 8.54 -20.02 12.74
N ILE A 158 9.45 -19.04 12.62
CA ILE A 158 10.89 -19.28 12.57
C ILE A 158 11.61 -18.61 13.74
N GLN A 159 11.55 -17.27 13.85
CA GLN A 159 12.42 -16.56 14.78
C GLN A 159 12.09 -16.83 16.25
N VAL A 160 10.81 -16.75 16.65
CA VAL A 160 10.40 -16.99 18.04
C VAL A 160 10.61 -18.45 18.47
N PRO A 161 10.22 -19.47 17.68
CA PRO A 161 10.50 -20.86 18.03
C PRO A 161 12.00 -21.17 18.18
N VAL A 162 12.83 -20.67 17.26
CA VAL A 162 14.30 -20.83 17.35
C VAL A 162 14.85 -20.11 18.59
N ALA A 163 14.41 -18.88 18.85
CA ALA A 163 14.84 -18.13 20.04
C ALA A 163 14.45 -18.83 21.35
N ARG A 164 13.27 -19.47 21.41
CA ARG A 164 12.84 -20.28 22.56
C ARG A 164 13.74 -21.50 22.75
N ARG A 165 14.04 -22.26 21.68
CA ARG A 165 14.93 -23.43 21.75
C ARG A 165 16.36 -23.05 22.11
N ALA A 166 16.87 -21.93 21.59
CA ALA A 166 18.18 -21.40 21.95
C ALA A 166 18.23 -20.95 23.42
N ALA A 167 17.15 -20.36 23.95
CA ALA A 167 17.06 -20.00 25.37
C ALA A 167 17.10 -21.23 26.28
N LEU A 168 16.38 -22.30 25.92
CA LEU A 168 16.41 -23.57 26.63
C LEU A 168 17.81 -24.21 26.59
N ALA A 169 18.46 -24.17 25.42
CA ALA A 169 19.82 -24.67 25.25
C ALA A 169 20.81 -24.04 26.23
N LEU A 170 20.78 -22.71 26.32
CA LEU A 170 21.66 -21.96 27.21
C LEU A 170 21.35 -22.21 28.69
N LYS A 171 20.08 -22.43 29.05
CA LYS A 171 19.69 -22.81 30.42
C LYS A 171 20.21 -24.19 30.80
N GLU A 172 20.28 -25.10 29.84
CA GLU A 172 20.82 -26.46 29.99
C GLU A 172 22.35 -26.52 29.87
N GLY A 173 23.03 -25.37 29.69
CA GLY A 173 24.49 -25.32 29.53
C GLY A 173 25.00 -25.84 28.17
N ARG A 174 24.11 -26.12 27.21
CA ARG A 174 24.46 -26.56 25.85
C ARG A 174 24.52 -25.39 24.88
N ALA A 175 25.32 -25.53 23.83
CA ALA A 175 25.37 -24.55 22.75
C ALA A 175 24.06 -24.57 21.91
N PRO A 176 23.53 -23.40 21.49
CA PRO A 176 22.43 -23.35 20.52
C PRO A 176 22.80 -23.96 19.17
N ASP A 177 21.83 -24.53 18.46
CA ASP A 177 22.04 -25.12 17.14
C ASP A 177 22.42 -24.04 16.10
N PRO A 178 23.61 -24.13 15.46
CA PRO A 178 24.08 -23.14 14.51
C PRO A 178 23.24 -23.09 13.21
N VAL A 179 22.63 -24.21 12.80
CA VAL A 179 21.81 -24.28 11.58
C VAL A 179 20.48 -23.55 11.80
N GLU A 180 19.86 -23.74 12.97
CA GLU A 180 18.64 -23.01 13.33
C GLU A 180 18.91 -21.51 13.49
N ALA A 181 20.03 -21.16 14.14
CA ALA A 181 20.43 -19.76 14.30
C ALA A 181 20.67 -19.08 12.94
N ALA A 182 21.32 -19.76 12.00
CA ALA A 182 21.53 -19.26 10.63
C ALA A 182 20.18 -19.04 9.91
N ARG A 183 19.23 -19.98 10.03
CA ARG A 183 17.89 -19.83 9.46
C ARG A 183 17.14 -18.64 10.05
N ALA A 184 17.14 -18.48 11.36
CA ALA A 184 16.48 -17.34 12.01
C ALA A 184 17.12 -16.01 11.60
N ARG A 185 18.45 -15.97 11.44
CA ARG A 185 19.18 -14.80 10.94
C ARG A 185 18.80 -14.45 9.51
N GLN A 186 18.70 -15.44 8.62
CA GLN A 186 18.25 -15.24 7.24
C GLN A 186 16.85 -14.60 7.20
N ARG A 187 15.91 -15.08 8.02
CA ARG A 187 14.55 -14.49 8.07
C ARG A 187 14.52 -13.08 8.66
N SER A 188 15.41 -12.79 9.60
CA SER A 188 15.58 -11.42 10.11
C SER A 188 16.08 -10.47 9.01
N LEU A 189 17.05 -10.91 8.19
CA LEU A 189 17.52 -10.14 7.04
C LEU A 189 16.42 -9.89 6.02
N HIS A 190 15.62 -10.92 5.69
CA HIS A 190 14.45 -10.75 4.83
C HIS A 190 13.49 -9.71 5.39
N ASN A 191 13.16 -9.74 6.68
CA ASN A 191 12.30 -8.73 7.29
C ASN A 191 12.87 -7.31 7.18
N GLY A 192 14.19 -7.16 7.33
CA GLY A 192 14.87 -5.90 7.09
C GLY A 192 14.67 -5.38 5.65
N TYR A 193 14.90 -6.23 4.65
CA TYR A 193 14.70 -5.90 3.23
C TYR A 193 13.24 -5.55 2.89
N LEU A 194 12.27 -6.25 3.49
CA LEU A 194 10.84 -6.08 3.19
C LEU A 194 10.22 -4.88 3.91
N THR A 195 10.85 -4.37 4.99
CA THR A 195 10.33 -3.28 5.81
C THR A 195 10.09 -1.99 5.00
N LEU A 196 11.11 -1.51 4.28
CA LEU A 196 11.00 -0.26 3.53
C LEU A 196 9.94 -0.33 2.41
N PRO A 197 9.92 -1.38 1.56
CA PRO A 197 8.85 -1.55 0.59
C PRO A 197 7.46 -1.65 1.22
N ALA A 198 7.30 -2.35 2.36
CA ALA A 198 6.01 -2.49 3.04
C ALA A 198 5.49 -1.15 3.57
N VAL A 199 6.34 -0.39 4.28
CA VAL A 199 5.99 0.94 4.81
C VAL A 199 5.63 1.88 3.66
N PHE A 200 6.43 1.89 2.59
CA PHE A 200 6.16 2.72 1.43
C PHE A 200 4.82 2.36 0.78
N ALA A 201 4.56 1.07 0.51
CA ALA A 201 3.32 0.62 -0.09
C ALA A 201 2.09 1.05 0.73
N MET A 202 2.21 0.99 2.06
CA MET A 202 1.14 1.38 2.98
C MET A 202 0.93 2.91 3.07
N ILE A 203 1.99 3.71 3.01
CA ILE A 203 1.89 5.19 3.03
C ILE A 203 1.49 5.77 1.67
N SER A 204 1.83 5.09 0.57
CA SER A 204 1.60 5.55 -0.81
C SER A 204 0.15 5.85 -1.14
N ASN A 205 -0.80 5.29 -0.38
CA ASN A 205 -2.23 5.59 -0.54
C ASN A 205 -2.56 7.09 -0.37
N HIS A 206 -1.64 7.87 0.21
CA HIS A 206 -1.75 9.33 0.31
C HIS A 206 -1.32 10.09 -0.96
N HIS A 207 -0.65 9.43 -1.92
CA HIS A 207 -0.13 10.04 -3.13
C HIS A 207 -0.87 9.55 -4.38
N ALA A 208 -1.94 10.28 -4.71
CA ALA A 208 -2.85 9.99 -5.80
C ALA A 208 -2.19 9.85 -7.19
N SER A 209 -1.07 10.52 -7.44
CA SER A 209 -0.34 10.46 -8.72
C SER A 209 0.33 9.12 -9.02
N VAL A 210 0.53 8.26 -8.03
CA VAL A 210 1.17 6.94 -8.22
C VAL A 210 0.12 5.83 -8.42
N LEU A 211 -1.13 6.09 -8.02
CA LEU A 211 -2.18 5.08 -7.85
C LEU A 211 -3.11 4.93 -9.06
N GLY A 212 -3.19 5.95 -9.94
CA GLY A 212 -4.19 6.00 -11.02
C GLY A 212 -3.67 5.72 -12.43
N ASP A 213 -2.39 5.35 -12.57
CA ASP A 213 -1.76 5.13 -13.87
C ASP A 213 -1.61 3.65 -14.22
N ARG A 214 -1.71 3.33 -15.53
CA ARG A 214 -1.52 1.98 -16.09
C ARG A 214 -0.16 1.34 -15.74
N TRP A 215 0.78 2.15 -15.26
CA TRP A 215 2.16 1.78 -14.92
C TRP A 215 2.41 1.69 -13.42
N ALA A 216 1.36 1.73 -12.58
CA ALA A 216 1.48 1.68 -11.12
C ALA A 216 2.29 0.46 -10.60
N TRP A 217 2.26 -0.66 -11.33
CA TRP A 217 3.07 -1.84 -11.03
C TRP A 217 4.59 -1.62 -11.20
N LEU A 218 5.00 -0.78 -12.16
CA LEU A 218 6.42 -0.40 -12.31
C LEU A 218 6.90 0.41 -11.11
N ALA A 219 6.05 1.28 -10.56
CA ALA A 219 6.37 2.00 -9.33
C ALA A 219 6.59 1.00 -8.18
N LEU A 220 5.66 0.05 -7.96
CA LEU A 220 5.81 -0.98 -6.92
C LEU A 220 7.10 -1.81 -7.07
N ILE A 221 7.46 -2.21 -8.28
CA ILE A 221 8.71 -2.94 -8.56
C ILE A 221 9.92 -2.07 -8.26
N ALA A 222 9.94 -0.85 -8.77
CA ALA A 222 11.00 0.11 -8.54
C ALA A 222 11.22 0.40 -7.05
N LEU A 223 10.14 0.46 -6.28
CA LEU A 223 10.18 0.69 -4.84
C LEU A 223 10.69 -0.53 -4.08
N ALA A 224 10.28 -1.73 -4.47
CA ALA A 224 10.83 -2.96 -3.93
C ALA A 224 12.34 -3.05 -4.21
N ALA A 225 12.77 -2.72 -5.43
CA ALA A 225 14.17 -2.69 -5.81
C ALA A 225 14.95 -1.58 -5.08
N ALA A 226 14.40 -0.38 -4.95
CA ALA A 226 15.01 0.73 -4.22
C ALA A 226 15.15 0.41 -2.73
N GLY A 227 14.12 -0.16 -2.10
CA GLY A 227 14.17 -0.62 -0.71
C GLY A 227 15.26 -1.67 -0.49
N LEU A 228 15.40 -2.62 -1.42
CA LEU A 228 16.46 -3.63 -1.39
C LEU A 228 17.85 -2.99 -1.51
N LEU A 229 18.04 -2.04 -2.44
CA LEU A 229 19.31 -1.34 -2.66
C LEU A 229 19.69 -0.41 -1.50
N VAL A 230 18.72 0.32 -0.92
CA VAL A 230 18.94 1.18 0.24
C VAL A 230 19.31 0.34 1.46
N HIS A 231 18.60 -0.76 1.72
CA HIS A 231 18.96 -1.67 2.81
C HIS A 231 20.32 -2.32 2.56
N ALA A 232 20.62 -2.76 1.33
CA ALA A 232 21.94 -3.29 0.99
C ALA A 232 23.04 -2.24 1.19
N GLY A 233 22.80 -0.97 0.82
CA GLY A 233 23.71 0.14 1.07
C GLY A 233 23.93 0.36 2.56
N VAL A 234 22.88 0.63 3.33
CA VAL A 234 22.98 0.96 4.76
C VAL A 234 23.60 -0.17 5.59
N PHE A 235 23.30 -1.43 5.26
CA PHE A 235 23.68 -2.58 6.10
C PHE A 235 24.88 -3.39 5.57
N THR A 236 25.47 -3.04 4.42
CA THR A 236 26.79 -3.57 4.03
C THR A 236 27.89 -2.83 4.79
N ARG A 237 28.29 -3.40 5.94
CA ARG A 237 29.43 -2.93 6.78
C ARG A 237 30.65 -2.53 5.92
N GLY A 238 30.82 -1.23 5.68
CA GLY A 238 32.03 -0.62 5.11
C GLY A 238 32.22 -0.65 3.60
N ARG A 239 31.22 -1.06 2.80
CA ARG A 239 31.35 -1.13 1.33
C ARG A 239 30.12 -0.61 0.58
N THR A 240 29.51 0.44 1.09
CA THR A 240 28.54 1.26 0.35
C THR A 240 29.19 1.77 -0.94
N ARG A 241 28.86 1.15 -2.06
CA ARG A 241 29.33 1.60 -3.37
C ARG A 241 28.31 2.60 -3.91
N ALA A 242 28.78 3.77 -4.38
CA ALA A 242 27.92 4.85 -4.89
C ALA A 242 26.90 4.37 -5.94
N TRP A 243 27.21 3.32 -6.71
CA TRP A 243 26.29 2.74 -7.69
C TRP A 243 24.99 2.19 -7.07
N MET A 244 24.97 1.79 -5.79
CA MET A 244 23.75 1.31 -5.14
C MET A 244 22.74 2.44 -4.94
N TRP A 245 23.23 3.62 -4.55
CA TRP A 245 22.41 4.83 -4.41
C TRP A 245 21.98 5.39 -5.77
N ILE A 246 22.88 5.37 -6.76
CA ILE A 246 22.56 5.73 -8.15
C ILE A 246 21.51 4.77 -8.72
N GLY A 247 21.65 3.47 -8.48
CA GLY A 247 20.69 2.45 -8.88
C GLY A 247 19.32 2.66 -8.23
N ALA A 248 19.27 2.98 -6.94
CA ALA A 248 18.03 3.32 -6.25
C ALA A 248 17.39 4.60 -6.81
N ALA A 249 18.19 5.63 -7.09
CA ALA A 249 17.72 6.87 -7.69
C ALA A 249 17.15 6.64 -9.10
N ILE A 250 17.83 5.85 -9.94
CA ILE A 250 17.35 5.48 -11.28
C ILE A 250 16.07 4.65 -11.19
N ALA A 251 16.04 3.67 -10.27
CA ALA A 251 14.86 2.84 -10.05
C ALA A 251 13.63 3.69 -9.73
N VAL A 252 13.77 4.79 -8.98
CA VAL A 252 12.66 5.72 -8.69
C VAL A 252 12.40 6.71 -9.84
N ALA A 253 13.46 7.29 -10.42
CA ALA A 253 13.34 8.38 -11.40
C ALA A 253 12.76 7.93 -12.75
N VAL A 254 13.12 6.72 -13.21
CA VAL A 254 12.67 6.22 -14.52
C VAL A 254 11.15 5.98 -14.55
N PRO A 255 10.54 5.23 -13.61
CA PRO A 255 9.09 5.11 -13.54
C PRO A 255 8.39 6.46 -13.34
N ALA A 256 8.95 7.35 -12.51
CA ALA A 256 8.37 8.68 -12.29
C ALA A 256 8.30 9.50 -13.58
N ALA A 257 9.34 9.40 -14.44
CA ALA A 257 9.34 10.04 -15.76
C ALA A 257 8.35 9.39 -16.73
N VAL A 258 8.19 8.06 -16.69
CA VAL A 258 7.22 7.31 -17.53
C VAL A 258 5.76 7.62 -17.16
N ILE A 259 5.50 7.84 -15.86
CA ILE A 259 4.19 8.17 -15.28
C ILE A 259 3.85 9.67 -15.47
N ALA A 260 4.83 10.50 -15.88
CA ALA A 260 4.60 11.93 -16.03
C ALA A 260 3.45 12.24 -17.02
N PRO A 261 2.51 13.12 -16.64
CA PRO A 261 1.31 13.38 -17.45
C PRO A 261 1.67 14.00 -18.79
N ARG A 262 1.17 13.40 -19.88
CA ARG A 262 1.33 13.93 -21.24
C ARG A 262 0.41 15.14 -21.47
N LYS A 263 0.89 16.12 -22.24
CA LYS A 263 0.10 17.30 -22.63
C LYS A 263 -0.95 16.85 -23.67
N ALA A 264 -2.23 16.91 -23.32
CA ALA A 264 -3.31 16.64 -24.28
C ALA A 264 -3.37 17.75 -25.34
N SER A 265 -3.65 17.37 -26.59
CA SER A 265 -3.42 18.17 -27.81
C SER A 265 -4.70 18.53 -28.58
N ASP A 266 -5.82 18.81 -27.91
CA ASP A 266 -7.07 19.18 -28.60
C ASP A 266 -7.59 20.57 -28.22
N GLU A 267 -7.97 21.32 -29.25
CA GLU A 267 -8.27 22.77 -29.26
C GLU A 267 -9.74 23.13 -29.00
N ARG A 268 -10.66 22.15 -28.89
CA ARG A 268 -12.08 22.45 -28.66
C ARG A 268 -12.34 22.90 -27.22
N LYS A 269 -12.76 24.16 -27.04
CA LYS A 269 -13.24 24.67 -25.75
C LYS A 269 -14.42 23.83 -25.24
N ALA A 270 -14.34 23.43 -23.97
CA ALA A 270 -15.40 22.68 -23.29
C ALA A 270 -16.39 23.67 -22.67
N GLU A 271 -17.69 23.49 -22.96
CA GLU A 271 -18.76 24.34 -22.43
C GLU A 271 -19.07 23.94 -20.97
N PHE A 272 -19.38 24.92 -20.12
CA PHE A 272 -19.67 24.66 -18.71
C PHE A 272 -20.89 23.78 -18.50
N SER A 273 -21.89 23.83 -19.39
CA SER A 273 -23.09 22.99 -19.31
C SER A 273 -22.75 21.49 -19.40
N GLU A 274 -21.78 21.11 -20.24
CA GLU A 274 -21.29 19.75 -20.36
C GLU A 274 -20.54 19.30 -19.10
N VAL A 275 -19.70 20.18 -18.57
CA VAL A 275 -18.98 19.95 -17.30
C VAL A 275 -19.95 19.74 -16.15
N LYS A 276 -20.99 20.58 -16.06
CA LYS A 276 -22.00 20.49 -15.00
C LYS A 276 -22.75 19.16 -15.08
N ARG A 277 -23.17 18.71 -16.28
CA ARG A 277 -23.81 17.40 -16.45
C ARG A 277 -22.94 16.26 -15.95
N ILE A 278 -21.63 16.29 -16.25
CA ILE A 278 -20.68 15.28 -15.75
C ILE A 278 -20.60 15.34 -14.23
N ILE A 279 -20.43 16.52 -13.64
CA ILE A 279 -20.29 16.66 -12.19
C ILE A 279 -21.57 16.23 -11.45
N ASP A 280 -22.74 16.62 -11.94
CA ASP A 280 -24.04 16.21 -11.39
C ASP A 280 -24.17 14.68 -11.40
N ALA A 281 -23.82 14.04 -12.51
CA ALA A 281 -23.94 12.59 -12.67
C ALA A 281 -22.86 11.78 -11.90
N ARG A 282 -21.64 12.31 -11.78
CA ARG A 282 -20.47 11.54 -11.34
C ARG A 282 -19.99 11.89 -9.93
N CYS A 283 -20.31 13.08 -9.42
CA CYS A 283 -19.68 13.65 -8.22
C CYS A 283 -20.69 14.05 -7.14
N VAL A 284 -21.83 14.64 -7.52
CA VAL A 284 -22.77 15.28 -6.57
C VAL A 284 -23.34 14.29 -5.54
N ALA A 285 -23.52 13.02 -5.89
CA ALA A 285 -24.01 12.00 -4.95
C ALA A 285 -23.19 11.93 -3.64
N CYS A 286 -21.87 12.15 -3.72
CA CYS A 286 -20.97 12.17 -2.57
C CYS A 286 -20.56 13.59 -2.16
N HIS A 287 -20.49 14.52 -3.11
CA HIS A 287 -19.97 15.88 -2.93
C HIS A 287 -21.09 16.94 -3.00
N ALA A 288 -22.18 16.78 -2.24
CA ALA A 288 -23.25 17.78 -2.14
C ALA A 288 -23.34 18.38 -0.74
N GLN A 289 -24.09 19.48 -0.58
CA GLN A 289 -24.46 19.98 0.76
C GLN A 289 -25.13 18.91 1.61
N ARG A 290 -25.91 18.03 0.97
CA ARG A 290 -26.53 16.84 1.56
C ARG A 290 -26.24 15.65 0.64
N PRO A 291 -25.17 14.88 0.90
CA PRO A 291 -24.85 13.70 0.09
C PRO A 291 -26.01 12.69 0.10
N SER A 292 -26.22 12.02 -1.03
CA SER A 292 -27.23 10.98 -1.20
C SER A 292 -26.64 9.57 -1.25
N TYR A 293 -25.31 9.46 -1.32
CA TYR A 293 -24.62 8.18 -1.37
C TYR A 293 -24.65 7.46 0.00
N PRO A 294 -25.09 6.19 0.07
CA PRO A 294 -25.12 5.44 1.33
C PRO A 294 -23.75 5.38 2.02
N GLY A 295 -23.71 5.64 3.32
CA GLY A 295 -22.47 5.64 4.11
C GLY A 295 -21.67 6.96 4.07
N ILE A 296 -22.14 7.98 3.34
CA ILE A 296 -21.54 9.32 3.33
C ILE A 296 -22.53 10.30 3.96
N ALA A 297 -22.28 10.69 5.21
CA ALA A 297 -23.12 11.66 5.93
C ALA A 297 -22.79 13.12 5.58
N GLU A 298 -21.52 13.41 5.29
CA GLU A 298 -21.04 14.73 4.90
C GLU A 298 -20.08 14.62 3.71
N ALA A 299 -20.06 15.66 2.88
CA ALA A 299 -19.19 15.72 1.72
C ALA A 299 -17.72 15.52 2.12
N PRO A 300 -17.00 14.53 1.55
CA PRO A 300 -15.63 14.25 1.94
C PRO A 300 -14.73 15.48 1.81
N LYS A 301 -13.95 15.76 2.87
CA LYS A 301 -13.08 16.95 2.98
C LYS A 301 -13.81 18.30 2.84
N GLY A 302 -15.13 18.32 3.04
CA GLY A 302 -15.95 19.53 2.88
C GLY A 302 -16.12 20.00 1.44
N VAL A 303 -15.71 19.19 0.45
CA VAL A 303 -15.79 19.56 -0.97
C VAL A 303 -17.21 19.38 -1.48
N LYS A 304 -17.90 20.47 -1.77
CA LYS A 304 -19.28 20.50 -2.27
C LYS A 304 -19.29 20.99 -3.71
N LEU A 305 -20.03 20.31 -4.58
CA LEU A 305 -20.03 20.46 -6.04
C LEU A 305 -21.46 20.52 -6.61
N ASP A 306 -22.45 20.78 -5.76
CA ASP A 306 -23.89 20.81 -6.05
C ASP A 306 -24.38 22.11 -6.73
N THR A 307 -23.52 23.14 -6.82
CA THR A 307 -23.85 24.42 -7.47
C THR A 307 -22.72 24.86 -8.41
N ALA A 308 -23.08 25.65 -9.43
CA ALA A 308 -22.13 26.13 -10.43
C ALA A 308 -20.99 26.97 -9.83
N GLU A 309 -21.28 27.76 -8.80
CA GLU A 309 -20.29 28.57 -8.09
C GLU A 309 -19.29 27.68 -7.34
N ARG A 310 -19.78 26.67 -6.63
CA ARG A 310 -18.91 25.75 -5.88
C ARG A 310 -18.07 24.88 -6.81
N ILE A 311 -18.62 24.45 -7.95
CA ILE A 311 -17.87 23.74 -8.99
C ILE A 311 -16.68 24.58 -9.47
N ARG A 312 -16.90 25.86 -9.80
CA ARG A 312 -15.84 26.77 -10.25
C ARG A 312 -14.81 27.03 -9.17
N ALA A 313 -15.26 27.29 -7.93
CA ALA A 313 -14.37 27.48 -6.78
C ALA A 313 -13.46 26.26 -6.54
N GLN A 314 -13.94 25.06 -6.87
CA GLN A 314 -13.21 23.80 -6.71
C GLN A 314 -12.56 23.27 -8.00
N ALA A 315 -12.51 24.06 -9.07
CA ALA A 315 -12.02 23.61 -10.39
C ALA A 315 -10.62 22.99 -10.33
N ARG A 316 -9.70 23.60 -9.57
CA ARG A 316 -8.34 23.06 -9.36
C ARG A 316 -8.38 21.69 -8.66
N GLN A 317 -9.26 21.51 -7.69
CA GLN A 317 -9.37 20.26 -6.96
C GLN A 317 -10.03 19.17 -7.82
N ILE A 318 -11.07 19.51 -8.58
CA ILE A 318 -11.70 18.61 -9.56
C ILE A 318 -10.66 18.13 -10.57
N HIS A 319 -9.88 19.05 -11.15
CA HIS A 319 -8.83 18.72 -12.11
C HIS A 319 -7.75 17.82 -11.49
N GLN A 320 -7.24 18.19 -10.32
CA GLN A 320 -6.18 17.41 -9.67
C GLN A 320 -6.64 15.99 -9.33
N GLN A 321 -7.84 15.81 -8.78
CA GLN A 321 -8.32 14.51 -8.29
C GLN A 321 -8.93 13.64 -9.40
N SER A 322 -9.64 14.24 -10.35
CA SER A 322 -10.42 13.52 -11.36
C SER A 322 -9.78 13.54 -12.74
N VAL A 323 -8.75 14.35 -13.00
CA VAL A 323 -8.08 14.37 -14.32
C VAL A 323 -6.63 13.96 -14.17
N ARG A 324 -5.88 14.64 -13.30
CA ARG A 324 -4.43 14.41 -13.15
C ARG A 324 -4.09 13.08 -12.52
N THR A 325 -4.88 12.63 -11.55
CA THR A 325 -4.54 11.48 -10.70
C THR A 325 -5.47 10.29 -10.88
N ASN A 326 -6.59 10.46 -11.57
CA ASN A 326 -7.65 9.46 -11.76
C ASN A 326 -8.23 8.84 -10.47
N VAL A 327 -7.94 9.42 -9.31
CA VAL A 327 -8.30 8.85 -8.01
C VAL A 327 -9.77 9.07 -7.66
N MET A 328 -10.39 10.10 -8.23
CA MET A 328 -11.82 10.35 -8.11
C MET A 328 -12.54 10.06 -9.44
N PRO A 329 -13.74 9.46 -9.39
CA PRO A 329 -14.39 8.83 -8.23
C PRO A 329 -13.60 7.62 -7.70
N PRO A 330 -13.66 7.29 -6.39
CA PRO A 330 -12.94 6.14 -5.84
C PRO A 330 -13.34 4.84 -6.54
N GLY A 331 -12.37 4.02 -6.95
CA GLY A 331 -12.62 2.79 -7.73
C GLY A 331 -13.41 3.02 -9.02
N ASN A 332 -13.41 4.25 -9.52
CA ASN A 332 -14.29 4.74 -10.57
C ASN A 332 -15.77 4.34 -10.42
N LEU A 333 -16.28 4.39 -9.19
CA LEU A 333 -17.61 3.87 -8.84
C LEU A 333 -18.76 4.47 -9.66
N THR A 334 -18.69 5.76 -10.02
CA THR A 334 -19.70 6.42 -10.87
C THR A 334 -19.40 6.31 -12.36
N ARG A 335 -18.36 5.56 -12.76
CA ARG A 335 -17.95 5.28 -14.15
C ARG A 335 -17.65 6.53 -14.97
N LEU A 336 -16.83 7.43 -14.40
CA LEU A 336 -16.29 8.59 -15.10
C LEU A 336 -15.36 8.14 -16.24
N SER A 337 -15.76 8.40 -17.49
CA SER A 337 -15.07 7.92 -18.69
C SER A 337 -13.80 8.73 -19.02
N ALA A 338 -12.93 8.18 -19.87
CA ALA A 338 -11.72 8.90 -20.30
C ALA A 338 -12.06 10.18 -21.09
N GLU A 339 -13.14 10.15 -21.88
CA GLU A 339 -13.65 11.28 -22.63
C GLU A 339 -14.20 12.38 -21.71
N GLU A 340 -14.96 11.99 -20.68
CA GLU A 340 -15.47 12.90 -19.65
C GLU A 340 -14.29 13.57 -18.90
N ARG A 341 -13.24 12.81 -18.55
CA ARG A 341 -12.01 13.37 -17.93
C ARG A 341 -11.28 14.33 -18.87
N ALA A 342 -11.19 14.02 -20.16
CA ALA A 342 -10.59 14.90 -21.14
C ALA A 342 -11.38 16.21 -21.28
N LEU A 343 -12.72 16.17 -21.19
CA LEU A 343 -13.56 17.36 -21.18
C LEU A 343 -13.27 18.24 -19.95
N LEU A 344 -13.17 17.63 -18.76
CA LEU A 344 -12.77 18.34 -17.54
C LEU A 344 -11.37 18.95 -17.63
N ASP A 345 -10.41 18.27 -18.28
CA ASP A 345 -9.05 18.82 -18.55
C ASP A 345 -9.12 20.08 -19.40
N ARG A 346 -9.89 20.04 -20.50
CA ARG A 346 -10.04 21.17 -21.43
C ARG A 346 -10.71 22.36 -20.75
N TRP A 347 -11.80 22.13 -20.02
CA TRP A 347 -12.49 23.19 -19.28
C TRP A 347 -11.56 23.87 -18.27
N PHE A 348 -10.80 23.09 -17.49
CA PHE A 348 -9.87 23.65 -16.52
C PHE A 348 -8.75 24.48 -17.18
N ARG A 349 -8.17 23.97 -18.27
CA ARG A 349 -7.14 24.69 -19.04
C ARG A 349 -7.65 25.97 -19.70
N ALA A 350 -8.93 26.01 -20.06
CA ALA A 350 -9.59 27.19 -20.58
C ALA A 350 -9.93 28.25 -19.51
N GLY A 351 -9.51 28.04 -18.24
CA GLY A 351 -9.72 28.99 -17.15
C GLY A 351 -10.94 28.68 -16.27
N ALA A 352 -11.59 27.53 -16.46
CA ALA A 352 -12.75 27.09 -15.68
C ALA A 352 -13.93 28.08 -15.71
N GLY A 353 -14.19 28.66 -16.89
CA GLY A 353 -15.26 29.63 -17.13
C GLY A 353 -16.67 29.04 -17.09
N SER A 354 -17.67 29.92 -17.10
CA SER A 354 -19.11 29.61 -17.09
C SER A 354 -19.76 29.54 -18.47
N ASP A 355 -19.02 29.90 -19.51
CA ASP A 355 -19.55 30.21 -20.84
C ASP A 355 -19.32 29.07 -21.85
#